data_AF-A0A3B8ME95-F1
#
_entry.id   AF-A0A3B8ME95-F1
#
_cell.length_a   1.000
_cell.length_b   1.000
_cell.length_c   1.000
_cell.angle_alpha   90.00
_cell.angle_beta   90.00
_cell.angle_gamma   90.00
#
_symmetry.space_group_name_H-M   'P 1'
#
loop_
_entity.id
_entity.type
_entity.pdbx_description
1 polymer ?
#
loop_
_entity_poly.entity_id
_entity_poly.type
_entity_poly.pdbx_seq_one_letter_code
_entity_poly.pdbx_strand_id
1 'polypeptide(L)'
;MNLGLSTVDLGNFVLDEGSYLGQTLKYGIEYGLLPENADDALRMYLQMHTMSFGQKNRSGIAINREDMEQGIFQATVCLDIGLRDQSKGEPNRAAEILSAGEFEAIRKRGWELA
;
A
#
# COMPACT_ATOMS: atom_id res chain seq x y z
N MET A 1 32.22 12.26 2.11
CA MET A 1 31.39 11.60 1.10
C MET A 1 30.00 11.42 1.69
N ASN A 2 29.00 12.15 1.17
CA ASN A 2 27.60 11.99 1.56
C ASN A 2 27.12 10.62 1.07
N LEU A 3 26.88 9.68 1.97
CA LEU A 3 26.14 8.46 1.68
C LEU A 3 24.68 8.87 1.49
N GLY A 4 24.36 9.31 0.27
CA GLY A 4 23.02 9.69 -0.12
C GLY A 4 22.07 8.55 0.17
N LEU A 5 20.93 8.88 0.77
CA LEU A 5 19.72 8.05 0.78
C LEU A 5 19.57 7.45 -0.61
N SER A 6 19.90 6.16 -0.78
CA SER A 6 19.75 5.50 -2.06
C SER A 6 18.25 5.46 -2.34
N THR A 7 17.84 6.30 -3.26
CA THR A 7 16.49 6.52 -3.73
C THR A 7 15.93 5.21 -4.28
N VAL A 8 15.28 4.42 -3.42
CA VAL A 8 14.17 3.62 -3.92
C VAL A 8 13.17 4.64 -4.42
N ASP A 9 12.95 4.65 -5.73
CA ASP A 9 11.89 5.46 -6.30
C ASP A 9 10.55 4.81 -5.97
N LEU A 10 10.11 5.04 -4.74
CA LEU A 10 8.82 4.59 -4.22
C LEU A 10 7.65 5.25 -4.98
N GLY A 11 7.91 6.29 -5.80
CA GLY A 11 6.93 6.90 -6.71
C GLY A 11 6.58 5.96 -7.86
N ASN A 12 7.54 5.15 -8.30
CA ASN A 12 7.40 4.19 -9.39
C ASN A 12 6.92 2.80 -8.95
N PHE A 13 6.46 2.64 -7.69
CA PHE A 13 5.85 1.39 -7.24
C PHE A 13 4.58 1.10 -8.04
N VAL A 14 4.55 0.00 -8.79
CA VAL A 14 3.36 -0.41 -9.54
C VAL A 14 2.57 -1.38 -8.69
N LEU A 15 1.32 -1.04 -8.39
CA LEU A 15 0.37 -1.98 -7.82
C LEU A 15 0.09 -3.07 -8.85
N ASP A 16 0.15 -4.33 -8.42
CA ASP A 16 -0.21 -5.45 -9.28
C ASP A 16 -1.69 -5.34 -9.66
N GLU A 17 -1.98 -5.01 -10.93
CA GLU A 17 -3.35 -4.95 -11.46
C GLU A 17 -4.07 -6.31 -11.40
N GLY A 18 -3.33 -7.41 -11.23
CA GLY A 18 -3.89 -8.74 -10.99
C GLY A 18 -4.37 -8.97 -9.55
N SER A 19 -3.91 -8.17 -8.58
CA SER A 19 -4.33 -8.25 -7.18
C SER A 19 -5.76 -7.75 -6.96
N TYR A 20 -6.41 -8.17 -5.88
CA TYR A 20 -7.77 -7.71 -5.56
C TYR A 20 -7.80 -6.19 -5.29
N LEU A 21 -6.78 -5.66 -4.61
CA LEU A 21 -6.55 -4.25 -4.40
C LEU A 21 -6.36 -3.48 -5.72
N GLY A 22 -5.50 -4.00 -6.60
CA GLY A 22 -5.24 -3.40 -7.91
C GLY A 22 -6.49 -3.36 -8.80
N GLN A 23 -7.24 -4.47 -8.88
CA GLN A 23 -8.50 -4.53 -9.62
C GLN A 23 -9.55 -3.58 -9.02
N THR A 24 -9.66 -3.52 -7.69
CA THR A 24 -10.62 -2.61 -7.02
C THR A 24 -10.29 -1.15 -7.31
N LEU A 25 -9.02 -0.76 -7.29
CA LEU A 25 -8.61 0.61 -7.65
C LEU A 25 -8.90 0.92 -9.10
N LYS A 26 -8.47 0.04 -10.01
CA LYS A 26 -8.65 0.22 -11.46
C LYS A 26 -10.12 0.39 -11.81
N TYR A 27 -10.97 -0.57 -11.43
CA TYR A 27 -12.39 -0.52 -11.74
C TYR A 27 -13.15 0.53 -10.92
N GLY A 28 -12.72 0.78 -9.67
CA GLY A 28 -13.29 1.82 -8.85
C GLY A 28 -13.12 3.21 -9.47
N ILE A 29 -11.94 3.51 -10.01
CA ILE A 29 -11.67 4.75 -10.74
C ILE A 29 -12.42 4.76 -12.08
N GLU A 30 -12.30 3.69 -12.88
CA GLU A 30 -12.93 3.59 -14.21
C GLU A 30 -14.45 3.80 -14.17
N TYR A 31 -15.12 3.28 -13.14
CA TYR A 31 -16.57 3.40 -12.96
C TYR A 31 -17.00 4.55 -12.04
N GLY A 32 -16.07 5.42 -11.61
CA GLY A 32 -16.38 6.60 -10.78
C GLY A 32 -16.85 6.29 -9.35
N LEU A 33 -16.56 5.10 -8.84
CA LEU A 33 -16.78 4.71 -7.44
C LEU A 33 -15.68 5.24 -6.51
N LEU A 34 -14.50 5.48 -7.08
CA LEU A 34 -13.36 6.10 -6.43
C LEU A 34 -13.00 7.40 -7.14
N PRO A 35 -12.44 8.39 -6.43
CA PRO A 35 -11.91 9.59 -7.06
C PRO A 35 -10.72 9.24 -7.95
N GLU A 36 -10.48 10.03 -9.00
CA GLU A 36 -9.42 9.78 -10.00
C GLU A 36 -8.00 9.69 -9.37
N ASN A 37 -7.80 10.30 -8.20
CA ASN A 37 -6.54 10.31 -7.46
C ASN A 37 -6.49 9.26 -6.32
N ALA A 38 -7.37 8.27 -6.31
CA ALA A 38 -7.38 7.24 -5.27
C ALA A 38 -6.09 6.40 -5.28
N ASP A 39 -5.50 6.18 -6.46
CA ASP A 39 -4.22 5.50 -6.60
C ASP A 39 -3.07 6.34 -6.02
N ASP A 40 -3.05 7.65 -6.23
CA ASP A 40 -2.10 8.58 -5.62
C ASP A 40 -2.20 8.55 -4.10
N ALA A 41 -3.42 8.56 -3.55
CA ALA A 41 -3.63 8.49 -2.10
C ALA A 41 -3.06 7.20 -1.50
N LEU A 42 -3.26 6.06 -2.18
CA LEU A 42 -2.68 4.79 -1.75
C LEU A 42 -1.16 4.77 -1.86
N ARG A 43 -0.60 5.30 -2.96
CA ARG A 43 0.85 5.42 -3.17
C ARG A 43 1.49 6.24 -2.05
N MET A 44 0.89 7.37 -1.69
CA MET A 44 1.35 8.20 -0.57
C MET A 44 1.31 7.44 0.77
N TYR A 45 0.25 6.71 1.03
CA TYR A 45 0.16 5.86 2.23
C TYR A 45 1.27 4.80 2.28
N LEU A 46 1.49 4.06 1.18
CA LEU A 46 2.53 3.04 1.09
C LEU A 46 3.93 3.63 1.27
N GLN A 47 4.19 4.82 0.70
CA GLN A 47 5.43 5.56 0.89
C GLN A 47 5.67 5.91 2.36
N MET A 48 4.66 6.50 3.03
CA MET A 48 4.77 6.84 4.45
C MET A 48 4.99 5.61 5.33
N HIS A 49 4.27 4.52 5.07
CA HIS A 49 4.41 3.27 5.82
C HIS A 49 5.81 2.68 5.66
N THR A 50 6.31 2.64 4.43
CA THR A 50 7.62 2.08 4.10
C THR A 50 8.76 2.88 4.71
N MET A 51 8.66 4.21 4.68
CA MET A 51 9.63 5.07 5.38
C MET A 51 9.62 4.82 6.89
N SER A 52 8.43 4.69 7.50
CA SER A 52 8.30 4.36 8.92
C SER A 52 8.92 3.00 9.25
N PHE A 53 8.71 1.99 8.40
CA PHE A 53 9.29 0.66 8.55
C PHE A 53 10.82 0.68 8.44
N GLY A 54 11.36 1.32 7.40
CA GLY A 54 12.81 1.44 7.20
C GLY A 54 13.50 2.21 8.34
N GLN A 55 12.86 3.24 8.90
CA GLN A 55 13.36 3.94 10.08
C GLN A 55 13.42 3.04 11.33
N LYS A 56 12.41 2.19 11.54
CA LYS A 56 12.33 1.28 12.69
C LYS A 56 13.32 0.12 12.61
N ASN A 57 13.58 -0.39 11.40
CA ASN A 57 14.48 -1.53 11.17
C ASN A 57 15.91 -1.12 10.82
N ARG A 58 16.23 0.17 10.91
CA ARG A 58 17.56 0.71 10.65
C ARG A 58 18.60 0.01 11.52
N SER A 59 19.54 -0.68 10.89
CA SER A 59 20.79 -1.13 11.52
C SER A 59 21.91 -0.14 11.17
N GLY A 60 22.28 0.73 12.12
CA GLY A 60 23.35 1.73 11.92
C GLY A 60 22.88 3.07 11.33
N ILE A 61 23.66 3.69 10.43
CA ILE A 61 23.44 5.07 9.93
C ILE A 61 22.58 5.12 8.64
N ALA A 62 22.44 4.04 7.88
CA ALA A 62 21.67 4.03 6.63
C ALA A 62 20.39 3.19 6.77
N ILE A 63 19.31 3.62 6.10
CA ILE A 63 18.14 2.76 5.87
C ILE A 63 18.50 1.86 4.69
N ASN A 64 18.40 0.54 4.85
CA ASN A 64 18.69 -0.38 3.74
C ASN A 64 17.54 -0.37 2.75
N ARG A 65 17.90 -0.41 1.46
CA ARG A 65 16.95 -0.50 0.35
C ARG A 65 16.07 -1.75 0.44
N GLU A 66 16.66 -2.88 0.81
CA GLU A 66 15.96 -4.16 0.98
C GLU A 66 14.88 -4.06 2.06
N ASP A 67 15.15 -3.39 3.19
CA ASP A 67 14.15 -3.19 4.25
C ASP A 67 12.96 -2.36 3.76
N MET A 68 13.21 -1.36 2.91
CA MET A 68 12.13 -0.56 2.30
C MET A 68 11.33 -1.37 1.28
N GLU A 69 11.99 -2.12 0.39
CA GLU A 69 11.32 -2.99 -0.58
C GLU A 69 10.49 -4.09 0.09
N GLN A 70 10.98 -4.64 1.21
CA GLN A 70 10.23 -5.58 2.01
C GLN A 70 9.02 -4.92 2.71
N GLY A 71 9.20 -3.71 3.26
CA GLY A 71 8.13 -2.95 3.90
C GLY A 71 6.98 -2.63 2.95
N ILE A 72 7.28 -2.19 1.73
CA ILE A 72 6.24 -1.87 0.73
C ILE A 72 5.53 -3.14 0.23
N PHE A 73 6.26 -4.22 0.00
CA PHE A 73 5.69 -5.50 -0.41
C PHE A 73 4.74 -6.03 0.67
N GLN A 74 5.20 -6.10 1.91
CA GLN A 74 4.39 -6.55 3.05
C GLN A 74 3.14 -5.67 3.23
N ALA A 75 3.28 -4.35 3.17
CA ALA A 75 2.15 -3.43 3.31
C ALA A 75 1.10 -3.64 2.21
N THR A 76 1.54 -3.85 0.97
CA THR A 76 0.66 -4.11 -0.18
C THR A 76 -0.08 -5.43 -0.02
N VAL A 77 0.61 -6.51 0.35
CA VAL A 77 -0.01 -7.82 0.61
C VAL A 77 -1.03 -7.73 1.75
N CYS A 78 -0.71 -7.03 2.84
CA CYS A 78 -1.63 -6.83 3.95
C CYS A 78 -2.86 -6.01 3.53
N LEU A 79 -2.69 -4.99 2.70
CA LEU A 79 -3.83 -4.24 2.18
C LEU A 79 -4.73 -5.11 1.32
N ASP A 80 -4.17 -5.93 0.44
CA ASP A 80 -4.93 -6.84 -0.43
C ASP A 80 -5.77 -7.84 0.37
N ILE A 81 -5.13 -8.54 1.32
CA ILE A 81 -5.80 -9.51 2.21
C ILE A 81 -6.86 -8.82 3.07
N GLY A 82 -6.51 -7.71 3.71
CA GLY A 82 -7.40 -6.97 4.60
C GLY A 82 -8.62 -6.43 3.86
N LEU A 83 -8.42 -5.90 2.65
CA LEU A 83 -9.51 -5.39 1.82
C LEU A 83 -10.46 -6.52 1.44
N ARG A 84 -9.91 -7.66 1.00
CA ARG A 84 -10.71 -8.83 0.61
C ARG A 84 -11.51 -9.41 1.78
N ASP A 85 -10.95 -9.45 2.99
CA ASP A 85 -11.67 -9.92 4.17
C ASP A 85 -12.81 -8.96 4.57
N GLN A 86 -12.54 -7.65 4.60
CA GLN A 86 -13.53 -6.65 5.02
C GLN A 86 -14.66 -6.48 4.00
N SER A 87 -14.34 -6.57 2.71
CA SER A 87 -15.34 -6.52 1.64
C SER A 87 -16.05 -7.84 1.43
N LYS A 88 -15.58 -8.94 2.05
CA LYS A 88 -16.01 -10.32 1.75
C LYS A 88 -15.88 -10.68 0.26
N GLY A 89 -14.92 -10.06 -0.42
CA GLY A 89 -14.69 -10.21 -1.86
C GLY A 89 -15.63 -9.41 -2.75
N GLU A 90 -16.54 -8.59 -2.19
CA GLU A 90 -17.49 -7.78 -2.97
C GLU A 90 -16.83 -6.49 -3.51
N PRO A 91 -16.73 -6.30 -4.85
CA PRO A 91 -15.99 -5.16 -5.42
C PRO A 91 -16.56 -3.79 -5.06
N ASN A 92 -17.88 -3.63 -5.05
CA ASN A 92 -18.51 -2.36 -4.67
C ASN A 92 -18.21 -1.99 -3.22
N ARG A 93 -18.29 -2.99 -2.33
CA ARG A 93 -17.96 -2.81 -0.92
C ARG A 93 -16.48 -2.48 -0.73
N ALA A 94 -15.59 -3.09 -1.51
CA ALA A 94 -14.18 -2.78 -1.48
C ALA A 94 -13.90 -1.32 -1.92
N ALA A 95 -14.58 -0.83 -2.95
CA ALA A 95 -14.48 0.58 -3.36
C ALA A 95 -14.99 1.54 -2.26
N GLU A 96 -16.11 1.22 -1.60
CA GLU A 96 -16.59 2.01 -0.45
C GLU A 96 -15.60 2.05 0.71
N ILE A 97 -14.94 0.91 1.00
CA ILE A 97 -13.93 0.84 2.05
C ILE A 97 -12.70 1.67 1.68
N LEU A 98 -12.25 1.61 0.42
CA LEU A 98 -11.13 2.42 -0.05
C LEU A 98 -11.45 3.92 -0.07
N SER A 99 -12.68 4.31 -0.44
CA SER A 99 -13.08 5.73 -0.48
C SER A 99 -13.13 6.37 0.92
N ALA A 100 -13.33 5.58 1.98
CA ALA A 100 -13.22 6.05 3.36
C ALA A 100 -11.77 6.41 3.77
N GLY A 101 -10.75 5.98 3.01
CA GLY A 101 -9.35 6.33 3.22
C GLY A 101 -8.70 5.68 4.45
N GLU A 102 -9.32 4.65 5.05
CA GLU A 102 -8.84 3.99 6.27
C GLU A 102 -7.76 2.93 6.01
N PHE A 103 -6.76 3.24 5.18
CA PHE A 103 -5.75 2.27 4.70
C PHE A 103 -5.00 1.56 5.82
N GLU A 104 -4.69 2.25 6.93
CA GLU A 104 -4.01 1.62 8.08
C GLU A 104 -4.88 0.56 8.77
N ALA A 105 -6.20 0.77 8.85
CA ALA A 105 -7.11 -0.22 9.42
C ALA A 105 -7.18 -1.48 8.54
N ILE A 106 -7.25 -1.30 7.22
CA ILE A 106 -7.22 -2.38 6.23
C ILE A 106 -5.90 -3.16 6.35
N ARG A 107 -4.76 -2.46 6.34
CA ARG A 107 -3.43 -3.09 6.46
C ARG A 107 -3.27 -3.86 7.77
N LYS A 108 -3.67 -3.28 8.91
CA LYS A 108 -3.64 -3.99 10.21
C LYS A 108 -4.47 -5.26 10.17
N ARG A 109 -5.65 -5.20 9.57
CA ARG A 109 -6.50 -6.39 9.44
C ARG A 109 -5.84 -7.48 8.60
N GLY A 110 -5.23 -7.13 7.46
CA GLY A 110 -4.51 -8.12 6.66
C GLY A 110 -3.27 -8.69 7.35
N TRP A 111 -2.57 -7.90 8.17
CA TRP A 111 -1.46 -8.37 8.99
C TRP A 111 -1.89 -9.45 10.00
N GLU A 112 -3.08 -9.34 10.58
CA GLU A 112 -3.63 -10.34 11.49
C GLU A 112 -4.02 -11.66 10.80
N LEU A 113 -4.16 -11.64 9.46
CA LEU A 113 -4.64 -12.76 8.66
C LEU A 113 -3.53 -13.47 7.86
N ALA A 114 -2.35 -12.86 7.72
CA ALA A 114 -1.20 -13.34 6.96
C ALA A 114 -0.27 -14.21 7.80
#